data_AF-A0A924WNQ1-F1
#
_entry.id   AF-A0A924WNQ1-F1
#
_cell.length_a   1.000
_cell.length_b   1.000
_cell.length_c   1.000
_cell.angle_alpha   90.00
_cell.angle_beta   90.00
_cell.angle_gamma   90.00
#
_symmetry.space_group_name_H-M   'P 1'
#
loop_
_entity.id
_entity.type
_entity.pdbx_description
1 polymer ?
#
loop_
_entity_poly.entity_id
_entity_poly.type
_entity_poly.pdbx_seq_one_letter_code
_entity_poly.pdbx_strand_id
1 'polypeptide(L)' 'MHAAADRPLSVLFATSEVAPLVKTGGLADVSASLPAALAELGVDVRLLLPGYPAIVRGVRERCRVG' A
#
# COMPACT_ATOMS: atom_id res chain seq x y z
N MET A 1 -18.74 -3.97 -29.14
CA MET A 1 -18.96 -3.53 -27.75
C MET A 1 -18.10 -4.39 -26.84
N HIS A 2 -17.05 -3.83 -26.22
CA HIS A 2 -16.19 -4.54 -25.24
C HIS A 2 -15.94 -3.60 -24.04
N ALA A 3 -16.89 -3.55 -23.11
CA ALA A 3 -16.89 -2.64 -21.95
C ALA A 3 -16.18 -3.25 -20.72
N ALA A 4 -15.02 -3.88 -20.92
CA ALA A 4 -14.15 -4.38 -19.85
C ALA A 4 -12.77 -3.70 -19.82
N ALA A 5 -12.38 -3.01 -20.90
CA ALA A 5 -11.00 -2.59 -21.15
C ALA A 5 -10.64 -1.15 -20.71
N ASP A 6 -11.54 -0.44 -20.02
CA ASP A 6 -11.32 0.97 -19.63
C ASP A 6 -11.23 1.18 -18.10
N ARG A 7 -11.01 0.09 -17.35
CA ARG A 7 -10.78 0.19 -15.90
C ARG A 7 -9.28 0.25 -15.63
N PRO A 8 -8.83 1.14 -14.73
CA PRO A 8 -7.43 1.16 -14.31
C PRO A 8 -7.04 -0.22 -13.78
N LEU A 9 -5.80 -0.64 -14.05
CA LEU A 9 -5.26 -1.90 -13.56
C LEU A 9 -5.35 -1.90 -12.02
N SER A 10 -6.00 -2.90 -11.43
CA SER A 10 -6.11 -3.05 -9.97
C SER A 10 -5.02 -3.95 -9.44
N VAL A 11 -4.18 -3.44 -8.54
CA VAL A 11 -3.02 -4.15 -7.97
C VAL A 11 -3.09 -4.16 -6.44
N LEU A 12 -2.92 -5.33 -5.83
CA LEU A 12 -2.68 -5.45 -4.39
C LEU A 12 -1.21 -5.77 -4.16
N PHE A 13 -0.46 -4.80 -3.65
CA PHE A 13 0.95 -4.92 -3.32
C PHE A 13 1.12 -5.46 -1.90
N ALA A 14 1.38 -6.75 -1.76
CA ALA A 14 1.60 -7.39 -0.46
C ALA A 14 3.09 -7.40 -0.10
N THR A 15 3.42 -6.92 1.11
CA THR A 15 4.80 -6.81 1.59
C THR A 15 4.87 -7.05 3.10
N SER A 16 6.02 -7.52 3.60
CA SER A 16 6.30 -7.58 5.04
C SER A 16 6.84 -6.27 5.61
N GLU A 17 7.31 -5.36 4.76
CA GLU A 17 8.01 -4.14 5.16
C GLU A 17 7.57 -2.94 4.34
N VAL A 18 7.41 -1.78 4.97
CA VAL A 18 7.11 -0.50 4.31
C VAL A 18 7.62 0.65 5.15
N ALA A 19 8.38 1.58 4.55
CA ALA A 19 8.85 2.77 5.25
C ALA A 19 7.71 3.83 5.37
N PRO A 20 7.61 4.56 6.50
CA PRO A 20 8.41 4.48 7.72
C PRO A 20 7.85 3.50 8.77
N LEU A 21 6.83 2.70 8.43
CA LEU A 21 6.07 1.92 9.40
C LEU A 21 6.81 0.67 9.92
N VAL A 22 7.39 -0.13 9.02
CA VAL A 22 8.12 -1.37 9.31
C VAL A 22 9.32 -1.44 8.38
N LYS A 23 10.52 -1.20 8.92
CA LYS A 23 11.75 -1.19 8.13
C LYS A 23 12.83 -2.05 8.81
N THR A 24 13.22 -3.12 8.13
CA THR A 24 14.37 -3.95 8.50
C THR A 24 15.48 -3.82 7.47
N GLY A 25 15.13 -3.60 6.19
CA GLY A 25 16.09 -3.42 5.10
C GLY A 25 15.56 -2.58 3.92
N GLY A 26 16.11 -2.85 2.74
CA GLY A 26 15.79 -2.11 1.50
C GLY A 26 14.40 -2.41 0.92
N LEU A 27 13.78 -3.54 1.28
CA LEU A 27 12.42 -3.88 0.86
C LEU A 27 11.41 -2.80 1.29
N ALA A 28 11.60 -2.21 2.47
CA ALA A 28 10.72 -1.16 2.99
C ALA A 28 10.70 0.10 2.10
N ASP A 29 11.84 0.45 1.50
CA ASP A 29 11.96 1.63 0.64
C ASP A 29 11.31 1.37 -0.71
N VAL A 30 11.52 0.18 -1.27
CA VAL A 30 10.86 -0.25 -2.52
C VAL A 30 9.35 -0.33 -2.34
N SER A 31 8.90 -0.93 -1.23
CA SER A 31 7.48 -1.08 -0.91
C SER A 31 6.77 0.25 -0.65
N ALA A 32 7.52 1.31 -0.28
CA ALA A 32 6.98 2.66 -0.17
C ALA A 32 6.97 3.39 -1.53
N SER A 33 8.05 3.28 -2.30
CA SER A 33 8.25 4.04 -3.55
C SER A 33 7.52 3.48 -4.76
N LEU A 34 7.53 2.15 -4.96
CA LEU A 34 6.97 1.54 -6.15
C LEU A 34 5.43 1.66 -6.21
N PRO A 35 4.66 1.33 -5.16
CA PRO A 35 3.21 1.56 -5.18
C PRO A 35 2.84 3.03 -5.37
N ALA A 36 3.62 3.97 -4.81
CA ALA A 36 3.40 5.40 -5.04
C ALA A 36 3.58 5.76 -6.52
N ALA A 37 4.68 5.32 -7.14
CA ALA A 37 4.93 5.55 -8.57
C ALA A 37 3.87 4.89 -9.47
N LEU A 38 3.38 3.71 -9.12
CA LEU A 38 2.28 3.06 -9.85
C LEU A 38 0.97 3.86 -9.76
N ALA A 39 0.67 4.41 -8.58
CA ALA A 39 -0.50 5.27 -8.39
C ALA A 39 -0.42 6.55 -9.25
N GLU A 40 0.76 7.16 -9.35
CA GLU A 40 1.03 8.32 -10.21
C GLU A 40 0.80 8.01 -11.71
N LEU A 41 1.02 6.76 -12.11
CA LEU A 41 0.75 6.26 -13.46
C LEU A 41 -0.70 5.83 -13.71
N GLY A 42 -1.60 6.03 -12.73
CA GLY A 42 -3.04 5.75 -12.86
C GLY A 42 -3.44 4.30 -12.54
N VAL A 43 -2.59 3.54 -11.87
CA VAL A 43 -2.91 2.19 -11.39
C VAL A 43 -3.71 2.28 -10.07
N ASP A 44 -4.82 1.53 -9.95
CA ASP A 44 -5.53 1.36 -8.66
C ASP A 44 -4.73 0.39 -7.79
N VAL A 45 -3.71 0.91 -7.11
CA VAL A 45 -2.81 0.12 -6.27
C VAL A 45 -3.12 0.30 -4.78
N ARG A 46 -3.21 -0.82 -4.07
CA ARG A 46 -3.35 -0.88 -2.61
C ARG A 46 -2.17 -1.61 -1.99
N LEU A 47 -1.70 -1.16 -0.83
CA LEU A 47 -0.64 -1.83 -0.07
C LEU A 47 -1.23 -2.68 1.05
N LEU A 48 -0.80 -3.93 1.14
CA LEU A 48 -1.13 -4.86 2.22
C LEU A 48 0.11 -5.13 3.07
N LEU A 49 -0.02 -4.86 4.37
CA LEU A 49 0.99 -5.12 5.39
C LEU A 49 0.40 -6.07 6.44
N PRO A 50 1.20 -6.97 7.06
CA PRO A 50 0.75 -7.73 8.22
C PRO A 50 0.24 -6.82 9.33
N GLY A 51 -0.78 -7.29 10.05
CA GLY A 51 -1.35 -6.61 11.22
C GLY A 51 -0.43 -6.70 12.44
N TYR A 52 0.81 -6.21 12.35
CA TYR A 52 1.73 -6.18 13.48
C TYR A 52 1.09 -5.42 14.66
N PRO A 53 1.26 -5.89 15.92
CA PRO A 53 0.56 -5.31 17.07
C PRO A 53 0.72 -3.79 17.19
N ALA A 54 1.92 -3.25 16.92
CA ALA A 54 2.18 -1.81 16.92
C ALA A 54 1.39 -1.05 15.83
N ILE A 55 1.27 -1.63 14.62
CA ILE A 55 0.49 -1.06 13.52
C ILE A 55 -0.99 -1.05 13.89
N VAL A 56 -1.52 -2.21 14.30
CA VAL A 56 -2.95 -2.36 14.64
C VAL A 56 -3.32 -1.43 15.80
N ARG A 57 -2.45 -1.32 16.81
CA ARG A 57 -2.62 -0.37 17.91
C ARG A 57 -2.65 1.07 17.40
N GLY A 58 -1.67 1.47 16.58
CA GLY A 58 -1.61 2.82 16.04
C GLY A 58 -2.78 3.20 15.13
N VAL A 59 -3.34 2.24 14.39
CA VAL A 59 -4.55 2.42 13.57
C VAL A 59 -5.80 2.55 14.44
N ARG A 60 -5.91 1.77 15.52
CA ARG A 60 -7.05 1.85 16.46
C ARG A 60 -7.03 3.14 17.29
N GLU A 61 -5.85 3.62 17.66
CA GLU A 61 -5.68 4.84 18.45
C GLU A 61 -5.89 6.11 17.61
N ARG A 62 -5.62 6.06 16.30
CA ARG A 62 -6.01 7.11 15.36
C ARG A 62 -7.44 6.86 14.87
N CYS A 63 -8.41 7.26 15.69
CA CYS A 63 -9.77 7.51 15.21
C CYS A 63 -9.70 8.45 14.00
N ARG A 64 -10.41 8.05 12.92
CA ARG A 64 -10.46 8.66 11.58
C ARG A 64 -10.02 10.12 11.52
N VAL A 65 -8.91 10.38 10.82
CA VAL A 65 -8.68 11.71 10.23
C VAL A 65 -9.70 11.81 9.09
N GLY A 66 -10.71 12.66 9.30
CA GLY A 66 -11.74 12.96 8.32
C GLY A 66 -11.18 13.66 7.09
#